data_AF-A0A6P0X8A4-F1
#
_entry.id   AF-A0A6P0X8A4-F1
#
_cell.length_a   1.000
_cell.length_b   1.000
_cell.length_c   1.000
_cell.angle_alpha   90.00
_cell.angle_beta   90.00
_cell.angle_gamma   90.00
#
_symmetry.space_group_name_H-M   'P 1'
#
loop_
_entity.id
_entity.type
_entity.pdbx_description
1 polymer ?
#
loop_
_entity_poly.entity_id
_entity_poly.type
_entity_poly.pdbx_seq_one_letter_code
_entity_poly.pdbx_strand_id
1 'polypeptide(L)'
;MLALVIVVLIMLAGSAVCSATETALFSVPLVRAKQLALSKKTAALTLLAIRQKMNRPIATVVILNNIFNIVGSIVIGSMAAKVLGDAWLG
;
A
#
# COMPACT_ATOMS: atom_id res chain seq x y z
N MET A 1 -21.40 -1.88 -14.27
CA MET A 1 -21.11 -2.65 -13.03
C MET A 1 -19.73 -3.33 -13.05
N LEU A 2 -19.37 -4.13 -14.07
CA LEU A 2 -18.07 -4.80 -14.15
C LEU A 2 -16.86 -3.85 -14.03
N ALA A 3 -16.87 -2.73 -14.76
CA ALA A 3 -15.80 -1.73 -14.70
C ALA A 3 -15.60 -1.15 -13.29
N LEU A 4 -16.69 -0.96 -12.54
CA LEU A 4 -16.64 -0.46 -11.16
C LEU A 4 -15.96 -1.47 -10.23
N VAL A 5 -16.32 -2.76 -10.36
CA VAL A 5 -15.68 -3.84 -9.58
C VAL A 5 -14.18 -3.92 -9.88
N ILE A 6 -13.78 -3.84 -11.15
CA ILE A 6 -12.37 -3.87 -11.54
C ILE A 6 -11.59 -2.70 -10.93
N VAL A 7 -12.15 -1.48 -11.00
CA VAL A 7 -11.50 -0.28 -10.42
C VAL A 7 -11.37 -0.39 -8.90
N VAL A 8 -12.40 -0.89 -8.21
CA VAL A 8 -12.36 -1.14 -6.76
C VAL A 8 -11.26 -2.15 -6.43
N LEU A 9 -11.18 -3.27 -7.16
CA LEU A 9 -10.16 -4.30 -6.92
C LEU A 9 -8.74 -3.78 -7.12
N ILE A 10 -8.50 -2.98 -8.16
CA ILE A 10 -7.19 -2.36 -8.41
C ILE A 10 -6.81 -1.42 -7.26
N MET A 11 -7.75 -0.57 -6.80
CA MET A 11 -7.51 0.35 -5.68
C MET A 11 -7.21 -0.40 -4.38
N LEU A 12 -8.01 -1.43 -4.07
CA LEU A 12 -7.80 -2.27 -2.89
C LEU A 12 -6.47 -3.01 -2.95
N ALA A 13 -6.09 -3.54 -4.12
CA ALA A 13 -4.79 -4.19 -4.30
C ALA A 13 -3.63 -3.22 -4.06
N GLY A 14 -3.71 -1.99 -4.55
CA GLY A 14 -2.73 -0.93 -4.30
C GLY A 14 -2.56 -0.63 -2.80
N SER A 15 -3.67 -0.41 -2.10
CA SER A 15 -3.67 -0.20 -0.65
C SER A 15 -3.18 -1.42 0.14
N ALA A 16 -3.53 -2.63 -0.29
CA ALA A 16 -3.07 -3.87 0.33
C ALA A 16 -1.55 -4.04 0.21
N VAL A 17 -0.95 -3.68 -0.92
CA VAL A 17 0.52 -3.70 -1.09
C VAL A 17 1.21 -2.72 -0.13
N CYS A 18 0.66 -1.52 0.05
CA CYS A 18 1.19 -0.55 1.01
C CYS A 18 1.14 -1.11 2.44
N SER A 19 -0.01 -1.65 2.86
CA SER A 19 -0.16 -2.21 4.21
C SER A 19 0.68 -3.48 4.44
N ALA A 20 0.82 -4.34 3.43
CA ALA A 20 1.70 -5.50 3.49
C ALA A 20 3.17 -5.07 3.61
N THR A 21 3.59 -4.02 2.90
CA THR A 21 4.95 -3.47 2.99
C THR A 21 5.24 -2.90 4.37
N GLU A 22 4.28 -2.16 4.94
CA GLU A 22 4.37 -1.63 6.31
C GLU A 22 4.54 -2.77 7.32
N THR A 23 3.67 -3.78 7.25
CA THR A 23 3.72 -4.96 8.12
C THR A 23 5.04 -5.71 7.96
N ALA A 24 5.48 -5.96 6.73
CA ALA A 24 6.74 -6.66 6.44
C ALA A 24 7.96 -5.91 6.99
N LEU A 25 7.98 -4.58 6.88
CA LEU A 25 9.03 -3.77 7.48
C LEU A 25 9.01 -3.97 9.01
N PHE A 26 7.86 -3.79 9.66
CA PHE A 26 7.74 -3.88 11.11
C PHE A 26 8.04 -5.27 11.68
N SER A 27 7.66 -6.34 10.99
CA SER A 27 7.84 -7.72 11.45
C SER A 27 9.31 -8.17 11.51
N VAL A 28 10.25 -7.46 10.89
CA VAL A 28 11.68 -7.83 10.91
C VAL A 28 12.44 -7.09 12.01
N PRO A 29 12.89 -7.73 13.10
CA PRO A 29 13.68 -7.05 14.14
C PRO A 29 14.97 -6.47 13.58
N LEU A 30 15.41 -5.30 14.08
CA LEU A 30 16.66 -4.66 13.66
C LEU A 30 17.88 -5.58 13.85
N VAL A 31 17.88 -6.38 14.92
CA VAL A 31 18.93 -7.37 15.21
C VAL A 31 19.02 -8.44 14.12
N ARG A 32 17.87 -8.95 13.66
CA ARG A 32 17.81 -9.93 12.58
C ARG A 32 18.27 -9.34 11.25
N ALA A 33 17.91 -8.08 10.97
CA ALA A 33 18.41 -7.35 9.80
C ALA A 33 19.95 -7.17 9.83
N LYS A 34 20.52 -6.86 11.00
CA LYS A 34 21.99 -6.78 11.18
C LYS A 34 22.66 -8.15 10.93
N GLN A 35 22.08 -9.23 11.44
CA GLN A 35 22.60 -10.58 11.23
C GLN A 35 22.56 -10.98 9.75
N LEU A 36 21.47 -10.66 9.03
CA LEU A 36 21.35 -10.90 7.59
C LEU A 36 22.37 -10.09 6.78
N ALA A 37 22.68 -8.86 7.21
CA ALA A 37 23.69 -8.02 6.56
C ALA A 37 25.12 -8.60 6.65
N LEU A 38 25.41 -9.45 7.65
CA LEU A 38 26.70 -10.16 7.74
C LEU A 38 26.90 -11.11 6.55
N SER A 39 25.83 -11.61 5.94
CA SER A 39 25.89 -12.44 4.73
C SER A 39 26.33 -11.66 3.47
N LYS A 40 26.61 -10.36 3.58
CA LYS A 40 27.07 -9.43 2.52
C LYS A 40 26.21 -9.39 1.24
N LYS A 41 24.98 -9.92 1.29
CA LYS A 41 24.03 -9.80 0.18
C LYS A 41 23.55 -8.35 0.08
N THR A 42 23.52 -7.81 -1.13
CA THR A 42 23.04 -6.44 -1.42
C THR A 42 21.66 -6.20 -0.84
N ALA A 43 20.71 -7.13 -1.04
CA ALA A 43 19.36 -7.03 -0.48
C ALA A 43 19.34 -6.93 1.07
N ALA A 44 20.24 -7.64 1.74
CA ALA A 44 20.32 -7.61 3.21
C ALA A 44 20.92 -6.30 3.74
N LEU A 45 21.90 -5.74 3.04
CA LEU A 45 22.46 -4.42 3.34
C LEU A 45 21.43 -3.31 3.14
N THR A 46 20.67 -3.37 2.05
CA THR A 46 19.58 -2.41 1.79
C THR A 46 18.49 -2.51 2.85
N LEU A 47 18.07 -3.73 3.23
CA LEU A 47 17.10 -3.94 4.30
C LEU A 47 17.58 -3.36 5.64
N LEU A 48 18.87 -3.55 5.97
CA LEU A 48 19.45 -2.97 7.16
C LEU A 48 19.42 -1.43 7.13
N ALA A 49 19.78 -0.81 6.01
CA ALA A 49 19.75 0.64 5.85
C ALA A 49 18.33 1.21 6.01
N ILE A 50 17.33 0.53 5.42
CA ILE A 50 15.90 0.87 5.57
C ILE A 50 15.47 0.73 7.04
N ARG A 51 15.82 -0.39 7.70
CA ARG A 51 15.44 -0.64 9.10
C ARG A 51 16.17 0.28 10.09
N GLN A 52 17.34 0.82 9.77
CA GLN A 52 18.00 1.81 10.61
C GLN A 52 17.33 3.19 10.56
N LYS A 53 16.66 3.53 9.45
CA LYS A 53 15.99 4.81 9.24
C LYS A 53 14.53 4.62 8.83
N MET A 54 13.72 4.07 9.74
CA MET A 54 12.33 3.70 9.45
C MET A 54 11.39 4.86 9.13
N ASN A 55 11.62 6.04 9.70
CA ASN A 55 10.65 7.13 9.67
C ASN A 55 10.30 7.56 8.24
N ARG A 56 11.29 7.65 7.36
CA ARG A 56 11.07 8.04 5.96
C ARG A 56 10.26 7.00 5.17
N PRO A 57 10.69 5.73 5.06
CA PRO A 57 9.97 4.73 4.28
C PRO A 57 8.56 4.44 4.82
N ILE A 58 8.35 4.40 6.14
CA ILE A 58 7.00 4.24 6.70
C ILE A 58 6.12 5.44 6.33
N ALA A 59 6.60 6.66 6.54
CA ALA A 59 5.83 7.86 6.21
C ALA A 59 5.43 7.85 4.73
N THR A 60 6.35 7.49 3.83
CA THR A 60 6.04 7.35 2.40
C THR A 60 4.96 6.30 2.13
N VAL A 61 5.05 5.12 2.76
CA VAL A 61 4.05 4.05 2.59
C VAL A 61 2.67 4.47 3.10
N VAL A 62 2.61 5.13 4.26
CA VAL A 62 1.36 5.62 4.85
C VAL A 62 0.74 6.74 4.00
N ILE A 63 1.56 7.67 3.50
CA ILE A 63 1.11 8.72 2.58
C ILE A 63 0.55 8.08 1.30
N LEU A 64 1.27 7.11 0.73
CA LEU A 64 0.85 6.43 -0.49
C LEU A 64 -0.48 5.67 -0.28
N ASN A 65 -0.66 4.99 0.86
CA ASN A 65 -1.91 4.32 1.20
C ASN A 65 -3.10 5.31 1.28
N ASN A 66 -2.88 6.48 1.90
CA ASN A 66 -3.89 7.52 1.98
C ASN A 66 -4.23 8.09 0.59
N ILE A 67 -3.25 8.26 -0.30
CA ILE A 67 -3.49 8.68 -1.69
C ILE A 67 -4.41 7.67 -2.38
N PHE A 68 -4.12 6.37 -2.29
CA PHE A 68 -4.99 5.33 -2.85
C PHE A 68 -6.41 5.39 -2.26
N ASN A 69 -6.54 5.63 -0.96
CA ASN A 69 -7.84 5.66 -0.31
C ASN A 69 -8.66 6.90 -0.70
N ILE A 70 -8.05 8.08 -0.77
CA ILE A 70 -8.71 9.35 -1.14
C ILE A 70 -9.06 9.34 -2.64
N VAL A 71 -8.08 9.12 -3.50
CA VAL A 71 -8.28 9.13 -4.96
C VAL A 71 -9.19 7.97 -5.37
N GLY A 72 -8.99 6.79 -4.78
CA GLY A 72 -9.85 5.63 -4.98
C GLY A 72 -11.30 5.93 -4.62
N SER A 73 -11.54 6.49 -3.43
CA SER A 73 -12.91 6.83 -3.00
C SER A 73 -13.58 7.86 -3.92
N ILE A 74 -12.84 8.86 -4.40
CA ILE A 74 -13.38 9.87 -5.34
C ILE A 74 -13.75 9.22 -6.68
N VAL A 75 -12.83 8.43 -7.26
CA VAL A 75 -13.05 7.77 -8.56
C VAL A 75 -14.19 6.76 -8.45
N ILE A 76 -14.14 5.86 -7.47
CA ILE A 76 -15.15 4.84 -7.22
C ILE A 76 -16.50 5.51 -6.95
N GLY A 77 -16.54 6.55 -6.10
CA GLY A 77 -17.76 7.29 -5.78
C GLY A 77 -18.40 7.92 -7.03
N SER A 78 -17.60 8.55 -7.89
CA SER A 78 -18.10 9.14 -9.14
C SER A 78 -18.64 8.09 -10.13
N MET A 79 -17.99 6.92 -10.22
CA MET A 79 -18.45 5.82 -11.06
C MET A 79 -19.67 5.12 -10.48
N ALA A 80 -19.72 4.97 -9.15
CA ALA A 80 -20.85 4.41 -8.42
C ALA A 80 -22.08 5.28 -8.60
N ALA A 81 -21.96 6.60 -8.47
CA ALA A 81 -23.06 7.53 -8.68
C ALA A 81 -23.65 7.42 -10.10
N LYS A 82 -22.84 7.17 -11.13
CA LYS A 82 -23.34 6.95 -12.50
C LYS A 82 -24.03 5.59 -12.64
N VAL A 83 -23.36 4.52 -12.21
CA VAL A 83 -23.84 3.15 -12.42
C VAL A 83 -25.01 2.77 -11.51
N LEU A 84 -25.02 3.24 -10.27
CA LEU A 84 -26.12 3.04 -9.32
C LEU A 84 -27.16 4.16 -9.37
N GLY A 85 -26.80 5.37 -9.78
CA GLY A 85 -27.77 6.48 -9.94
C GLY A 85 -28.82 6.18 -11.01
N ASP A 86 -28.42 5.57 -12.13
CA ASP A 86 -29.36 5.07 -13.14
C ASP A 86 -30.28 3.94 -12.61
N ALA A 87 -29.91 3.27 -11.52
CA ALA A 87 -30.70 2.21 -10.87
C ALA A 87 -31.51 2.69 -9.65
N TRP A 88 -31.22 3.88 -9.11
CA TRP A 88 -31.89 4.48 -7.96
C TRP A 88 -32.86 5.63 -8.33
N LEU A 89 -32.71 6.22 -9.52
CA LEU A 89 -33.62 7.24 -10.08
C LEU A 89 -34.68 6.68 -11.05
N GLY A 90 -34.90 5.36 -11.01
CA GLY A 90 -36.03 4.68 -11.66
C GLY A 90 -37.25 4.65 -10.75
#